data_AF-A0A957X8W7-F1
#
_entry.id   AF-A0A957X8W7-F1
#
_cell.length_a   1.000
_cell.length_b   1.000
_cell.length_c   1.000
_cell.angle_alpha   90.00
_cell.angle_beta   90.00
_cell.angle_gamma   90.00
#
_symmetry.space_group_name_H-M   'P 1'
#
loop_
_entity.id
_entity.type
_entity.pdbx_description
1 polymer ?
#
loop_
_entity_poly.entity_id
_entity_poly.type
_entity_poly.pdbx_seq_one_letter_code
_entity_poly.pdbx_strand_id
1 'polypeptide(L)'
;MNDSTTIARVAIGAILDGQSPNGVDPPELGPFADVYKEIVRAHAGDGTTAARRVYEAFARQDPSLAQLIAGDPQPTKLVWTVADLLSTEFPDPKWAIPGLLPAGLVVLAGRPKLGKSWLSLQMAVAVGTGGVVLNRKVDAGKVLYLALEDNPRRLQDRLSKQQSIKSAAVDFHFEWPALVEKRGDARGTDLLLTAVNTNGYNLVIIDTISRALGHADQLDQADMNVAFGKLQRMAIERDICLLLVDHHRKSAGGVGDVIDDVMGA
;
A
#
# COMPACT_ATOMS: atom_id res chain seq x y z
N MET A 1 -3.66 -3.34 -26.16
CA MET A 1 -2.36 -2.90 -25.60
C MET A 1 -1.33 -3.04 -26.69
N ASN A 2 -0.45 -2.04 -26.86
CA ASN A 2 0.59 -2.08 -27.88
C ASN A 2 1.64 -3.15 -27.53
N ASP A 3 2.13 -3.87 -28.53
CA ASP A 3 3.05 -5.01 -28.34
C ASP A 3 4.32 -4.61 -27.56
N SER A 4 4.89 -3.45 -27.91
CA SER A 4 6.08 -2.89 -27.28
C SER A 4 5.93 -2.53 -25.79
N THR A 5 4.75 -2.07 -25.36
CA THR A 5 4.47 -1.77 -23.94
C THR A 5 4.47 -3.05 -23.11
N THR A 6 3.91 -4.13 -23.65
CA THR A 6 3.86 -5.42 -22.95
C THR A 6 5.26 -6.01 -22.80
N ILE A 7 6.04 -5.99 -23.90
CA ILE A 7 7.42 -6.47 -23.92
C ILE A 7 8.29 -5.65 -22.95
N ALA A 8 8.15 -4.32 -22.94
CA ALA A 8 8.91 -3.46 -22.05
C ALA A 8 8.58 -3.67 -20.57
N ARG A 9 7.30 -3.85 -20.22
CA ARG A 9 6.90 -4.17 -18.85
C ARG A 9 7.56 -5.45 -18.36
N VAL A 10 7.52 -6.51 -19.18
CA VAL A 10 8.10 -7.81 -18.82
C VAL A 10 9.63 -7.72 -18.71
N ALA A 11 10.29 -7.13 -19.71
CA ALA A 11 11.75 -7.07 -19.77
C ALA A 11 12.35 -6.20 -18.66
N ILE A 12 11.77 -5.01 -18.43
CA ILE A 12 12.23 -4.12 -17.36
C ILE A 12 11.85 -4.69 -15.99
N GLY A 13 10.61 -5.17 -15.82
CA GLY A 13 10.12 -5.76 -14.57
C GLY A 13 11.00 -6.92 -14.07
N ALA A 14 11.34 -7.86 -14.96
CA ALA A 14 12.21 -8.99 -14.63
C ALA A 14 13.56 -8.55 -14.05
N ILE A 15 14.19 -7.52 -14.64
CA ILE A 15 15.49 -7.00 -14.15
C ILE A 15 15.33 -6.37 -12.75
N LEU A 16 14.24 -5.62 -12.54
CA LEU A 16 13.93 -4.98 -11.26
C LEU A 16 13.58 -6.00 -10.16
N ASP A 17 13.04 -7.16 -10.54
CA ASP A 17 12.70 -8.28 -9.65
C ASP A 17 13.90 -9.19 -9.34
N GLY A 18 15.07 -8.91 -9.89
CA GLY A 18 16.30 -9.64 -9.57
C GLY A 18 16.78 -10.61 -10.64
N GLN A 19 16.08 -10.70 -11.78
CA GLN A 19 16.47 -11.58 -12.87
C GLN A 19 17.52 -10.92 -13.77
N SER A 20 18.30 -11.74 -14.48
CA SER A 20 19.21 -11.24 -15.52
C SER A 20 18.42 -10.74 -16.74
N PRO A 21 18.96 -9.77 -17.50
CA PRO A 21 18.34 -9.30 -18.74
C PRO A 21 18.02 -10.45 -19.69
N ASN A 22 16.80 -10.48 -20.20
CA ASN A 22 16.26 -11.55 -21.04
C ASN A 22 16.65 -11.44 -22.53
N GLY A 23 17.55 -10.51 -22.88
CA GLY A 23 18.10 -10.37 -24.23
C GLY A 23 17.15 -9.76 -25.26
N VAL A 24 16.04 -9.13 -24.83
CA VAL A 24 15.12 -8.41 -25.72
C VAL A 24 15.85 -7.31 -26.50
N ASP A 25 15.59 -7.23 -27.80
CA ASP A 25 16.20 -6.22 -28.67
C ASP A 25 15.58 -4.84 -28.42
N PRO A 26 16.36 -3.80 -28.07
CA PRO A 26 15.81 -2.50 -27.71
C PRO A 26 14.81 -1.86 -28.69
N PRO A 27 14.91 -2.00 -30.02
CA PRO A 27 13.89 -1.50 -30.95
C PRO A 27 12.48 -2.08 -30.72
N GLU A 28 12.36 -3.31 -30.20
CA GLU A 28 11.07 -3.95 -29.89
C GLU A 28 10.35 -3.24 -28.72
N LEU A 29 11.08 -2.49 -27.91
CA LEU A 29 10.58 -1.78 -26.73
C LEU A 29 10.01 -0.40 -27.05
N GLY A 30 10.09 0.05 -28.31
CA GLY A 30 9.58 1.34 -28.76
C GLY A 30 10.10 2.51 -27.91
N PRO A 31 9.22 3.31 -27.26
CA PRO A 31 9.65 4.47 -26.47
C PRO A 31 10.49 4.11 -25.23
N PHE A 32 10.48 2.84 -24.80
CA PHE A 32 11.21 2.38 -23.62
C PHE A 32 12.61 1.84 -23.93
N ALA A 33 13.04 1.87 -25.20
CA ALA A 33 14.30 1.31 -25.65
C ALA A 33 15.52 1.89 -24.91
N ASP A 34 15.57 3.21 -24.75
CA ASP A 34 16.75 3.88 -24.21
C ASP A 34 16.88 3.69 -22.70
N VAL A 35 15.75 3.75 -21.97
CA VAL A 35 15.76 3.45 -20.54
C VAL A 35 16.11 2.00 -20.26
N TYR A 36 15.63 1.06 -21.08
CA TYR A 36 16.01 -0.35 -20.94
C TYR A 36 17.51 -0.58 -21.12
N LYS A 37 18.14 0.05 -22.12
CA LYS A 37 19.60 -0.04 -22.32
C LYS A 37 20.38 0.44 -21.09
N GLU A 38 19.98 1.56 -20.50
CA GLU A 38 20.63 2.10 -19.31
C GLU A 38 20.42 1.20 -18.08
N ILE A 39 19.23 0.63 -17.92
CA ILE A 39 18.92 -0.35 -16.86
C ILE A 39 19.79 -1.61 -17.01
N VAL A 40 19.89 -2.17 -18.22
CA VAL A 40 20.73 -3.34 -18.51
C VAL A 40 22.20 -3.04 -18.26
N ARG A 41 22.67 -1.86 -18.66
CA ARG A 41 24.05 -1.43 -18.43
C ARG A 41 24.37 -1.29 -16.94
N ALA A 42 23.47 -0.70 -16.15
CA ALA A 42 23.63 -0.58 -14.71
C ALA A 42 23.58 -1.95 -14.01
N HIS A 43 22.69 -2.83 -14.46
CA HIS A 43 22.63 -4.21 -13.96
C HIS A 43 23.92 -4.98 -14.22
N ALA A 44 24.53 -4.83 -15.40
CA ALA A 44 25.78 -5.49 -15.74
C ALA A 44 26.98 -5.02 -14.89
N GLY A 45 26.91 -3.80 -14.34
CA GLY A 45 27.93 -3.26 -13.44
C GLY A 45 27.76 -3.73 -11.99
N ASP A 46 26.62 -3.37 -11.39
CA ASP A 46 26.39 -3.45 -9.94
C ASP A 46 25.09 -4.22 -9.58
N GLY A 47 24.56 -4.99 -10.52
CA GLY A 47 23.37 -5.83 -10.33
C GLY A 47 22.07 -5.05 -10.17
N THR A 48 21.04 -5.74 -9.65
CA THR A 48 19.66 -5.23 -9.59
C THR A 48 19.51 -3.95 -8.79
N THR A 49 20.33 -3.71 -7.77
CA THR A 49 20.26 -2.47 -6.98
C THR A 49 20.62 -1.25 -7.83
N ALA A 50 21.62 -1.35 -8.70
CA ALA A 50 21.96 -0.25 -9.61
C ALA A 50 20.92 -0.07 -10.72
N ALA A 51 20.39 -1.18 -11.24
CA ALA A 51 19.28 -1.17 -12.18
C ALA A 51 18.05 -0.42 -11.62
N ARG A 52 17.68 -0.67 -10.36
CA ARG A 52 16.59 0.03 -9.66
C ARG A 52 16.84 1.53 -9.52
N ARG A 53 18.06 1.95 -9.17
CA ARG A 53 18.41 3.38 -9.06
C ARG A 53 18.25 4.12 -10.39
N VAL A 54 18.66 3.49 -11.49
CA VAL A 54 18.48 4.06 -12.83
C VAL A 54 17.00 4.14 -13.17
N TYR A 55 16.26 3.05 -12.98
CA TYR A 55 14.81 3.05 -13.20
C TYR A 55 14.09 4.16 -12.41
N GLU A 56 14.37 4.30 -11.11
CA GLU A 56 13.77 5.34 -10.27
C GLU A 56 14.12 6.77 -10.72
N ALA A 57 15.33 6.99 -11.26
CA ALA A 57 15.72 8.28 -11.78
C ALA A 57 14.91 8.64 -13.05
N PHE A 58 14.71 7.69 -13.95
CA PHE A 58 13.89 7.86 -15.15
C PHE A 58 12.40 7.98 -14.81
N ALA A 59 11.87 7.15 -13.90
CA ALA A 59 10.46 7.15 -13.50
C ALA A 59 10.01 8.46 -12.84
N ARG A 60 10.94 9.22 -12.22
CA ARG A 60 10.67 10.57 -11.72
C ARG A 60 10.47 11.60 -12.83
N GLN A 61 11.07 11.38 -13.99
CA GLN A 61 11.03 12.31 -15.13
C GLN A 61 9.94 11.93 -16.14
N ASP A 62 9.64 10.64 -16.25
CA ASP A 62 8.62 10.10 -17.15
C ASP A 62 7.60 9.24 -16.38
N PRO A 63 6.42 9.80 -16.06
CA PRO A 63 5.34 9.07 -15.40
C PRO A 63 4.83 7.84 -16.16
N SER A 64 5.04 7.77 -17.47
CA SER A 64 4.61 6.60 -18.27
C SER A 64 5.43 5.35 -17.95
N LEU A 65 6.69 5.53 -17.49
CA LEU A 65 7.57 4.43 -17.08
C LEU A 65 7.19 3.86 -15.70
N ALA A 66 6.72 4.73 -14.80
CA ALA A 66 6.12 4.30 -13.53
C ALA A 66 4.84 3.48 -13.80
N GLN A 67 3.98 3.98 -14.70
CA GLN A 67 2.75 3.29 -15.12
C GLN A 67 3.04 1.97 -15.85
N LEU A 68 4.12 1.89 -16.64
CA LEU A 68 4.53 0.68 -17.35
C LEU A 68 4.75 -0.50 -16.40
N ILE A 69 5.47 -0.27 -15.29
CA ILE A 69 5.80 -1.31 -14.29
C ILE A 69 4.66 -1.52 -13.30
N ALA A 70 3.96 -0.44 -12.91
CA ALA A 70 2.72 -0.57 -12.16
C ALA A 70 1.71 -1.47 -12.90
N GLY A 71 1.82 -1.51 -14.24
CA GLY A 71 0.98 -2.29 -15.14
C GLY A 71 -0.41 -1.68 -15.26
N ASP A 72 -0.98 -1.71 -16.45
CA ASP A 72 -2.42 -1.92 -16.51
C ASP A 72 -2.68 -3.30 -15.88
N PRO A 73 -3.58 -3.42 -14.89
CA PRO A 73 -3.93 -4.71 -14.31
C PRO A 73 -4.26 -5.64 -15.47
N GLN A 74 -3.58 -6.78 -15.56
CA GLN A 74 -4.04 -7.84 -16.45
C GLN A 74 -5.53 -8.06 -16.13
N PRO A 75 -6.40 -8.25 -17.13
CA PRO A 75 -7.81 -8.48 -16.87
C PRO A 75 -7.91 -9.67 -15.92
N THR A 76 -8.21 -9.38 -14.65
CA THR A 76 -8.32 -10.39 -13.61
C THR A 76 -9.41 -11.33 -14.05
N LYS A 77 -9.11 -12.63 -14.15
CA LYS A 77 -10.13 -13.64 -14.41
C LYS A 77 -11.21 -13.48 -13.33
N LEU A 78 -12.40 -13.05 -13.73
CA LEU A 78 -13.51 -12.77 -12.81
C LEU A 78 -14.36 -14.01 -12.55
N VAL A 79 -14.37 -14.95 -13.49
CA VAL A 79 -15.15 -16.19 -13.41
C VAL A 79 -14.18 -17.35 -13.32
N TRP A 80 -14.29 -18.12 -12.24
CA TRP A 80 -13.48 -19.29 -11.96
C TRP A 80 -14.38 -20.51 -11.86
N THR A 81 -14.03 -21.58 -12.57
CA THR A 81 -14.59 -22.90 -12.29
C THR A 81 -13.78 -23.58 -11.18
N VAL A 82 -14.34 -24.62 -10.57
CA VAL A 82 -13.61 -25.44 -9.59
C VAL A 82 -12.35 -26.04 -10.21
N ALA A 83 -12.43 -26.49 -11.46
CA ALA A 83 -11.28 -27.03 -12.19
C ALA A 83 -10.19 -25.98 -12.37
N ASP A 84 -10.55 -24.72 -12.67
CA ASP A 84 -9.59 -23.64 -12.77
C ASP A 84 -8.86 -23.40 -11.44
N LEU A 85 -9.60 -23.29 -10.33
CA LEU A 85 -9.02 -23.01 -9.02
C LEU A 85 -8.08 -24.13 -8.55
N LEU A 86 -8.44 -25.39 -8.81
CA LEU A 86 -7.64 -26.54 -8.39
C LEU A 86 -6.42 -26.80 -9.29
N SER A 87 -6.40 -26.26 -10.51
CA SER A 87 -5.28 -26.39 -11.45
C SER A 87 -4.39 -25.16 -11.51
N THR A 88 -4.75 -24.07 -10.83
CA THR A 88 -3.98 -22.83 -10.81
C THR A 88 -3.01 -22.83 -9.64
N GLU A 89 -1.73 -22.58 -9.93
CA GLU A 89 -0.75 -22.22 -8.93
C GLU A 89 -0.87 -20.72 -8.63
N PHE A 90 -1.26 -20.39 -7.39
CA PHE A 90 -1.31 -19.01 -6.93
C PHE A 90 0.04 -18.59 -6.36
N PRO A 91 0.48 -17.34 -6.56
CA PRO A 91 1.64 -16.82 -5.86
C PRO A 91 1.40 -16.82 -4.35
N ASP A 92 2.47 -16.92 -3.57
CA ASP A 92 2.39 -16.79 -2.13
C ASP A 92 1.77 -15.44 -1.73
N PRO A 93 0.92 -15.41 -0.69
CA PRO A 93 0.30 -14.17 -0.25
C PRO A 93 1.37 -13.15 0.17
N LYS A 94 1.23 -11.90 -0.27
CA LYS A 94 2.08 -10.82 0.20
C LYS A 94 1.72 -10.43 1.63
N TRP A 95 2.73 -10.13 2.42
CA TRP A 95 2.58 -9.70 3.81
C TRP A 95 3.36 -8.42 4.06
N ALA A 96 2.71 -7.42 4.64
CA ALA A 96 3.43 -6.31 5.27
C ALA A 96 4.10 -6.77 6.57
N ILE A 97 3.46 -7.68 7.33
CA ILE A 97 4.04 -8.35 8.49
C ILE A 97 3.67 -9.83 8.41
N PRO A 98 4.65 -10.75 8.28
CA PRO A 98 4.38 -12.18 8.06
C PRO A 98 3.43 -12.79 9.10
N GLY A 99 2.32 -13.36 8.64
CA GLY A 99 1.30 -14.00 9.48
C GLY A 99 0.51 -13.06 10.39
N LEU A 100 0.57 -11.75 10.16
CA LEU A 100 -0.19 -10.75 10.92
C LEU A 100 -0.91 -9.74 10.01
N LEU A 101 -0.20 -9.13 9.07
CA LEU A 101 -0.73 -8.12 8.16
C LEU A 101 -0.57 -8.57 6.71
N PRO A 102 -1.56 -9.29 6.14
CA PRO A 102 -1.55 -9.65 4.72
C PRO A 102 -1.85 -8.43 3.85
N ALA A 103 -1.56 -8.53 2.55
CA ALA A 103 -2.15 -7.64 1.57
C ALA A 103 -3.69 -7.72 1.61
N GLY A 104 -4.34 -6.59 1.36
CA GLY A 104 -5.76 -6.37 1.61
C GLY A 104 -6.01 -5.38 2.76
N LEU A 105 -7.27 -5.31 3.21
CA LEU A 105 -7.70 -4.40 4.27
C LEU A 105 -7.70 -5.11 5.62
N VAL A 106 -7.07 -4.49 6.62
CA VAL A 106 -7.00 -4.97 8.00
C VAL A 106 -7.48 -3.86 8.93
N VAL A 107 -8.27 -4.20 9.95
CA VAL A 107 -8.73 -3.25 10.97
C VAL A 107 -8.07 -3.56 12.31
N LEU A 108 -7.36 -2.59 12.87
CA LEU A 108 -6.90 -2.60 14.25
C LEU A 108 -7.92 -1.87 15.12
N ALA A 109 -8.84 -2.65 15.68
CA ALA A 109 -9.96 -2.17 16.47
C ALA A 109 -9.73 -2.36 17.98
N GLY A 110 -10.37 -1.54 18.80
CA GLY A 110 -10.28 -1.64 20.26
C GLY A 110 -10.72 -0.37 20.96
N ARG A 111 -10.84 -0.41 22.29
CA ARG A 111 -11.24 0.76 23.08
C ARG A 111 -10.25 1.92 22.90
N PRO A 112 -10.70 3.17 23.03
CA PRO A 112 -9.82 4.33 23.02
C PRO A 112 -8.68 4.19 24.04
N LYS A 113 -7.49 4.71 23.70
CA LYS A 113 -6.30 4.77 24.58
C LYS A 113 -5.68 3.41 24.98
N LEU A 114 -6.05 2.30 24.34
CA LEU A 114 -5.40 0.99 24.55
C LEU A 114 -4.03 0.82 23.87
N GLY A 115 -3.48 1.87 23.27
CA GLY A 115 -2.17 1.83 22.61
C GLY A 115 -2.20 1.39 21.15
N LYS A 116 -3.35 1.38 20.47
CA LYS A 116 -3.43 1.04 19.03
C LYS A 116 -2.51 1.92 18.17
N SER A 117 -2.57 3.24 18.34
CA SER A 117 -1.69 4.19 17.65
C SER A 117 -0.20 4.02 18.00
N TRP A 118 0.10 3.43 19.17
CA TRP A 118 1.48 3.08 19.53
C TRP A 118 1.92 1.82 18.79
N LEU A 119 1.07 0.80 18.74
CA LEU A 119 1.33 -0.44 18.04
C LEU A 119 1.43 -0.24 16.52
N SER A 120 0.53 0.54 15.92
CA SER A 120 0.59 0.88 14.49
C SER A 120 1.88 1.63 14.14
N LEU A 121 2.37 2.51 15.02
CA LEU A 121 3.64 3.20 14.84
C LEU A 121 4.84 2.22 14.91
N GLN A 122 4.81 1.26 15.83
CA GLN A 122 5.83 0.21 15.92
C GLN A 122 5.83 -0.66 14.64
N MET A 123 4.65 -1.02 14.15
CA MET A 123 4.48 -1.76 12.89
C MET A 123 5.04 -0.96 11.71
N ALA A 124 4.72 0.33 11.60
CA ALA A 124 5.22 1.21 10.55
C ALA A 124 6.76 1.29 10.55
N VAL A 125 7.36 1.48 11.72
CA VAL A 125 8.83 1.55 11.85
C VAL A 125 9.47 0.20 11.54
N ALA A 126 8.88 -0.92 11.98
CA ALA A 126 9.42 -2.25 11.68
C ALA A 126 9.37 -2.56 10.17
N VAL A 127 8.26 -2.28 9.48
CA VAL A 127 8.17 -2.41 8.02
C VAL A 127 9.16 -1.46 7.34
N GLY A 128 9.18 -0.20 7.75
CA GLY A 128 10.07 0.84 7.21
C GLY A 128 11.56 0.52 7.34
N THR A 129 11.95 -0.43 8.20
CA THR A 129 13.34 -0.78 8.47
C THR A 129 13.69 -2.23 8.13
N GLY A 130 12.71 -3.09 7.87
CA GLY A 130 12.91 -4.54 7.84
C GLY A 130 13.26 -5.12 9.22
N GLY A 131 12.73 -4.52 10.28
CA GLY A 131 13.01 -4.83 11.67
C GLY A 131 12.19 -6.01 12.22
N VAL A 132 11.94 -5.96 13.53
CA VAL A 132 11.15 -6.96 14.25
C VAL A 132 10.01 -6.27 15.00
N VAL A 133 8.80 -6.83 14.90
CA VAL A 133 7.63 -6.39 15.67
C VAL A 133 6.80 -7.60 16.07
N LEU A 134 6.32 -7.64 17.32
CA LEU A 134 5.55 -8.77 17.87
C LEU A 134 6.21 -10.15 17.59
N ASN A 135 7.53 -10.24 17.79
CA ASN A 135 8.36 -11.43 17.55
C ASN A 135 8.35 -11.93 16.09
N ARG A 136 8.07 -11.05 15.13
CA ARG A 136 8.09 -11.36 13.68
C ARG A 136 9.13 -10.50 13.00
N LYS A 137 10.05 -11.13 12.28
CA LYS A 137 10.95 -10.43 11.35
C LYS A 137 10.14 -9.97 10.15
N VAL A 138 10.40 -8.76 9.69
CA VAL A 138 9.66 -8.10 8.61
C VAL A 138 10.63 -7.78 7.48
N ASP A 139 10.16 -7.89 6.23
CA ASP A 139 10.94 -7.43 5.09
C ASP A 139 10.84 -5.91 4.97
N ALA A 140 11.94 -5.25 4.61
CA ALA A 140 11.96 -3.80 4.49
C ALA A 140 11.02 -3.34 3.36
N GLY A 141 10.14 -2.40 3.67
CA GLY A 141 9.16 -1.86 2.74
C GLY A 141 8.84 -0.40 3.03
N LYS A 142 8.23 0.28 2.06
CA LYS A 142 7.84 1.69 2.22
C LYS A 142 6.47 1.79 2.87
N VAL A 143 6.31 2.70 3.83
CA VAL A 143 5.08 2.89 4.58
C VAL A 143 4.51 4.29 4.38
N LEU A 144 3.20 4.39 4.16
CA LEU A 144 2.45 5.64 4.27
C LEU A 144 1.68 5.63 5.59
N TYR A 145 1.83 6.67 6.40
CA TYR A 145 1.12 6.80 7.68
C TYR A 145 0.33 8.11 7.71
N LEU A 146 -0.99 8.00 7.67
CA LEU A 146 -1.90 9.12 7.85
C LEU A 146 -2.15 9.33 9.36
N ALA A 147 -1.38 10.21 9.99
CA ALA A 147 -1.39 10.52 11.41
C ALA A 147 -2.39 11.66 11.73
N LEU A 148 -3.68 11.42 11.48
CA LEU A 148 -4.71 12.45 11.41
C LEU A 148 -5.18 12.97 12.79
N GLU A 149 -4.84 12.27 13.87
CA GLU A 149 -5.13 12.69 15.25
C GLU A 149 -3.91 13.23 16.01
N ASP A 150 -2.73 13.14 15.40
CA ASP A 150 -1.48 13.63 15.99
C ASP A 150 -0.98 14.90 15.31
N ASN A 151 0.04 15.51 15.91
CA ASN A 151 0.81 16.56 15.30
C ASN A 151 2.29 16.16 15.28
N PRO A 152 3.14 16.83 14.48
CA PRO A 152 4.54 16.45 14.34
C PRO A 152 5.30 16.34 15.67
N ARG A 153 5.08 17.28 16.60
CA ARG A 153 5.73 17.28 17.92
C ARG A 153 5.36 16.05 18.75
N ARG A 154 4.07 15.69 18.79
CA ARG A 154 3.58 14.54 19.56
C ARG A 154 4.04 13.22 18.93
N LEU A 155 4.06 13.13 17.60
CA LEU A 155 4.55 11.95 16.91
C LEU A 155 6.08 11.77 17.11
N GLN A 156 6.85 12.85 17.05
CA GLN A 156 8.29 12.84 17.35
C GLN A 156 8.59 12.32 18.76
N ASP A 157 7.83 12.79 19.76
CA ASP A 157 7.95 12.33 21.15
C ASP A 157 7.68 10.82 21.27
N ARG A 158 6.65 10.31 20.57
CA ARG A 158 6.34 8.86 20.54
C ARG A 158 7.44 8.05 19.87
N LEU A 159 7.91 8.46 18.68
CA LEU A 159 9.02 7.81 17.98
C LEU A 159 10.27 7.75 18.87
N SER A 160 10.56 8.84 19.59
CA SER A 160 11.70 8.90 20.52
C SER A 160 11.52 7.91 21.68
N LYS A 161 10.33 7.85 22.28
CA LYS A 161 10.01 6.90 23.37
C LYS A 161 10.03 5.44 22.92
N GLN A 162 9.72 5.18 21.65
CA GLN A 162 9.81 3.85 21.03
C GLN A 162 11.22 3.53 20.52
N GLN A 163 12.20 4.43 20.69
CA GLN A 163 13.57 4.27 20.19
C GLN A 163 13.59 3.97 18.67
N SER A 164 12.70 4.62 17.92
CA SER A 164 12.54 4.37 16.48
C SER A 164 13.81 4.73 15.70
N ILE A 165 14.03 4.00 14.60
CA ILE A 165 15.22 4.13 13.76
C ILE A 165 14.99 5.25 12.73
N LYS A 166 15.94 6.19 12.63
CA LYS A 166 15.83 7.36 11.74
C LYS A 166 15.77 7.01 10.25
N SER A 167 16.32 5.86 9.85
CA SER A 167 16.31 5.39 8.47
C SER A 167 15.04 4.64 8.07
N ALA A 168 14.01 4.60 8.94
CA ALA A 168 12.74 3.97 8.61
C ALA A 168 12.08 4.69 7.41
N ALA A 169 11.76 3.94 6.35
CA ALA A 169 11.09 4.43 5.16
C ALA A 169 9.59 4.64 5.39
N VAL A 170 9.24 5.65 6.20
CA VAL A 170 7.86 6.00 6.57
C VAL A 170 7.55 7.45 6.19
N ASP A 171 6.60 7.62 5.27
CA ASP A 171 6.07 8.92 4.88
C ASP A 171 4.87 9.26 5.78
N PHE A 172 4.97 10.33 6.58
CA PHE A 172 3.91 10.77 7.49
C PHE A 172 3.11 11.93 6.90
N HIS A 173 1.78 11.81 6.90
CA HIS A 173 0.85 12.89 6.59
C HIS A 173 -0.01 13.21 7.81
N PHE A 174 0.00 14.47 8.25
CA PHE A 174 -0.79 14.95 9.39
C PHE A 174 -2.15 15.52 8.98
N GLU A 175 -2.34 15.73 7.69
CA GLU A 175 -3.59 16.16 7.10
C GLU A 175 -3.82 15.38 5.80
N TRP A 176 -5.07 14.99 5.55
CA TRP A 176 -5.48 14.30 4.34
C TRP A 176 -6.91 14.71 3.99
N PRO A 177 -7.25 14.91 2.70
CA PRO A 177 -8.63 15.15 2.30
C PRO A 177 -9.53 13.99 2.73
N ALA A 178 -10.78 14.29 3.08
CA ALA A 178 -11.70 13.26 3.54
C ALA A 178 -11.82 12.11 2.52
N LEU A 179 -11.94 10.88 3.02
CA LEU A 179 -12.07 9.70 2.16
C LEU A 179 -13.49 9.52 1.60
N VAL A 180 -14.48 10.19 2.21
CA VAL A 180 -15.91 10.12 1.84
C VAL A 180 -16.36 11.40 1.17
N GLU A 181 -17.01 11.26 0.02
CA GLU A 181 -17.59 12.33 -0.78
C GLU A 181 -18.94 12.78 -0.22
N LYS A 182 -19.00 13.93 0.46
CA LYS A 182 -20.25 14.69 0.53
C LYS A 182 -20.23 15.74 -0.58
N ARG A 183 -21.14 15.60 -1.55
CA ARG A 183 -21.43 16.62 -2.59
C ARG A 183 -20.25 16.98 -3.51
N GLY A 184 -19.50 15.98 -4.00
CA GLY A 184 -18.60 16.14 -5.15
C GLY A 184 -17.20 16.70 -4.87
N ASP A 185 -16.78 16.82 -3.60
CA ASP A 185 -15.49 17.44 -3.23
C ASP A 185 -14.50 16.51 -2.50
N ALA A 186 -14.78 15.21 -2.32
CA ALA A 186 -13.82 14.34 -1.64
C ALA A 186 -12.96 13.53 -2.61
N ARG A 187 -11.76 14.06 -2.86
CA ARG A 187 -10.69 13.39 -3.64
C ARG A 187 -9.77 12.52 -2.77
N GLY A 188 -10.06 12.34 -1.48
CA GLY A 188 -9.13 11.69 -0.55
C GLY A 188 -8.79 10.25 -0.93
N THR A 189 -9.77 9.49 -1.40
CA THR A 189 -9.56 8.10 -1.86
C THR A 189 -8.78 8.06 -3.17
N ASP A 190 -9.07 8.95 -4.13
CA ASP A 190 -8.34 9.03 -5.41
C ASP A 190 -6.89 9.49 -5.22
N LEU A 191 -6.67 10.44 -4.31
CA LEU A 191 -5.33 10.87 -3.91
C LEU A 191 -4.58 9.74 -3.22
N LEU A 192 -5.27 8.91 -2.42
CA LEU A 192 -4.65 7.78 -1.75
C LEU A 192 -4.22 6.73 -2.77
N LEU A 193 -5.11 6.42 -3.73
CA LEU A 193 -4.80 5.55 -4.86
C LEU A 193 -3.61 6.10 -5.68
N THR A 194 -3.61 7.40 -5.98
CA THR A 194 -2.50 8.06 -6.68
C THR A 194 -1.20 7.95 -5.90
N ALA A 195 -1.23 8.18 -4.59
CA ALA A 195 -0.06 8.08 -3.73
C ALA A 195 0.49 6.64 -3.69
N VAL A 196 -0.40 5.64 -3.60
CA VAL A 196 -0.03 4.21 -3.65
C VAL A 196 0.64 3.87 -4.98
N ASN A 197 0.04 4.24 -6.11
CA ASN A 197 0.56 3.93 -7.43
C ASN A 197 1.92 4.60 -7.70
N THR A 198 2.10 5.83 -7.23
CA THR A 198 3.30 6.62 -7.52
C THR A 198 4.48 6.26 -6.61
N ASN A 199 4.21 5.88 -5.35
CA ASN A 199 5.27 5.77 -4.34
C ASN A 199 5.61 4.34 -3.93
N GLY A 200 4.83 3.33 -4.33
CA GLY A 200 5.13 1.93 -4.06
C GLY A 200 5.09 1.56 -2.57
N TYR A 201 4.00 1.86 -1.88
CA TYR A 201 3.84 1.51 -0.45
C TYR A 201 3.50 0.03 -0.25
N ASN A 202 4.15 -0.62 0.71
CA ASN A 202 3.82 -1.98 1.16
C ASN A 202 2.75 -1.98 2.26
N LEU A 203 2.76 -0.91 3.08
CA LEU A 203 1.82 -0.71 4.17
C LEU A 203 1.30 0.73 4.15
N VAL A 204 -0.02 0.86 4.18
CA VAL A 204 -0.71 2.14 4.37
C VAL A 204 -1.43 2.07 5.70
N ILE A 205 -1.19 3.02 6.60
CA ILE A 205 -1.86 3.10 7.90
C ILE A 205 -2.71 4.36 7.94
N ILE A 206 -3.97 4.21 8.34
CA ILE A 206 -4.91 5.31 8.58
C ILE A 206 -5.23 5.38 10.06
N ASP A 207 -4.66 6.37 10.76
CA ASP A 207 -4.81 6.56 12.21
C ASP A 207 -5.42 7.94 12.51
N THR A 208 -6.75 8.06 12.62
CA THR A 208 -7.77 7.00 12.67
C THR A 208 -8.73 7.07 11.49
N ILE A 209 -9.44 5.97 11.21
CA ILE A 209 -10.47 5.96 10.17
C ILE A 209 -11.59 6.96 10.45
N SER A 210 -12.02 7.12 11.71
CA SER A 210 -13.07 8.08 12.08
C SER A 210 -12.68 9.51 11.68
N ARG A 211 -11.40 9.88 11.81
CA ARG A 211 -10.90 11.18 11.37
C ARG A 211 -10.76 11.28 9.85
N ALA A 212 -10.34 10.20 9.19
CA ALA A 212 -10.18 10.14 7.74
C ALA A 212 -11.52 10.22 6.98
N LEU A 213 -12.60 9.70 7.56
CA LEU A 213 -13.96 9.81 7.03
C LEU A 213 -14.55 11.23 7.19
N GLY A 214 -13.88 12.12 7.92
CA GLY A 214 -14.33 13.50 8.13
C GLY A 214 -15.43 13.61 9.19
N HIS A 215 -16.61 14.11 8.80
CA HIS A 215 -17.78 14.20 9.69
C HIS A 215 -18.43 12.83 9.88
N ALA A 216 -17.67 11.87 10.44
CA ALA A 216 -18.13 10.50 10.66
C ALA A 216 -19.44 10.44 11.46
N ASP A 217 -19.65 11.37 12.39
CA ASP A 217 -20.90 11.51 13.16
C ASP A 217 -22.14 11.83 12.31
N GLN A 218 -21.95 12.23 11.05
CA GLN A 218 -23.02 12.56 10.09
C GLN A 218 -23.07 11.59 8.90
N LEU A 219 -22.23 10.55 8.87
CA LEU A 219 -22.29 9.51 7.86
C LEU A 219 -23.29 8.46 8.32
N ASP A 220 -24.19 8.07 7.45
CA ASP A 220 -25.01 6.90 7.72
C ASP A 220 -24.22 5.62 7.43
N GLN A 221 -24.80 4.49 7.83
CA GLN A 221 -24.17 3.19 7.72
C GLN A 221 -23.92 2.78 6.25
N ALA A 222 -24.75 3.26 5.32
CA ALA A 222 -24.60 2.97 3.90
C ALA A 222 -23.38 3.70 3.31
N ASP A 223 -23.20 4.98 3.67
CA ASP A 223 -22.03 5.76 3.26
C ASP A 223 -20.72 5.15 3.77
N MET A 224 -20.71 4.65 5.01
CA MET A 224 -19.57 3.95 5.58
C MET A 224 -19.25 2.67 4.79
N ASN A 225 -20.25 1.83 4.52
CA ASN A 225 -20.07 0.59 3.77
C ASN A 225 -19.52 0.84 2.36
N VAL A 226 -19.99 1.88 1.67
CA VAL A 226 -19.47 2.27 0.36
C VAL A 226 -18.00 2.68 0.45
N ALA A 227 -17.62 3.46 1.46
CA ALA A 227 -16.25 3.90 1.65
C ALA A 227 -15.30 2.75 1.98
N PHE A 228 -15.69 1.87 2.90
CA PHE A 228 -14.93 0.65 3.21
C PHE A 228 -14.79 -0.26 1.99
N GLY A 229 -15.86 -0.42 1.19
CA GLY A 229 -15.80 -1.20 -0.05
C GLY A 229 -14.82 -0.62 -1.09
N LYS A 230 -14.76 0.71 -1.23
CA LYS A 230 -13.76 1.39 -2.10
C LYS A 230 -12.33 1.14 -1.61
N LEU A 231 -12.09 1.28 -0.30
CA LEU A 231 -10.78 1.06 0.31
C LEU A 231 -10.34 -0.41 0.21
N GLN A 232 -11.24 -1.34 0.47
CA GLN A 232 -10.98 -2.78 0.37
C GLN A 232 -10.60 -3.17 -1.07
N ARG A 233 -11.37 -2.68 -2.05
CA ARG A 233 -11.09 -2.92 -3.46
C ARG A 233 -9.72 -2.38 -3.85
N MET A 234 -9.40 -1.15 -3.46
CA MET A 234 -8.09 -0.55 -3.71
C MET A 234 -6.94 -1.37 -3.10
N ALA A 235 -7.09 -1.84 -1.85
CA ALA A 235 -6.07 -2.66 -1.20
C ALA A 235 -5.85 -4.01 -1.89
N ILE A 236 -6.92 -4.67 -2.34
CA ILE A 236 -6.85 -5.94 -3.08
C ILE A 236 -6.24 -5.73 -4.48
N GLU A 237 -6.76 -4.77 -5.25
CA GLU A 237 -6.31 -4.53 -6.62
C GLU A 237 -4.87 -4.02 -6.71
N ARG A 238 -4.36 -3.38 -5.67
CA ARG A 238 -2.97 -2.90 -5.59
C ARG A 238 -2.06 -3.82 -4.79
N ASP A 239 -2.61 -4.90 -4.25
CA ASP A 239 -1.86 -5.91 -3.49
C ASP A 239 -1.00 -5.28 -2.38
N ILE A 240 -1.61 -4.31 -1.67
CA ILE A 240 -1.00 -3.58 -0.55
C ILE A 240 -1.71 -3.93 0.75
N CYS A 241 -1.01 -3.81 1.89
CA CYS A 241 -1.68 -3.85 3.18
C CYS A 241 -2.21 -2.47 3.56
N LEU A 242 -3.53 -2.36 3.74
CA LEU A 242 -4.19 -1.17 4.27
C LEU A 242 -4.67 -1.43 5.69
N LEU A 243 -3.99 -0.83 6.67
CA LEU A 243 -4.31 -0.92 8.09
C LEU A 243 -5.15 0.28 8.55
N LEU A 244 -6.39 0.03 8.94
CA LEU A 244 -7.29 1.03 9.51
C LEU A 244 -7.26 0.96 11.03
N VAL A 245 -6.92 2.06 11.71
CA VAL A 245 -7.03 2.14 13.16
C VAL A 245 -8.40 2.71 13.51
N ASP A 246 -9.20 1.93 14.26
CA ASP A 246 -10.54 2.34 14.66
C ASP A 246 -10.68 2.52 16.18
N HIS A 247 -11.25 3.65 16.57
CA HIS A 247 -11.55 3.99 17.95
C HIS A 247 -13.03 3.72 18.21
N HIS A 248 -13.38 2.49 18.60
CA HIS A 248 -14.75 2.15 18.95
C HIS A 248 -15.34 3.15 19.95
N ARG A 249 -16.37 3.89 19.53
CA ARG A 249 -17.36 4.48 20.43
C ARG A 249 -18.47 3.46 20.55
N LYS A 250 -18.64 2.87 21.72
CA LYS A 250 -19.85 2.13 22.08
C LYS A 250 -21.08 2.94 21.63
N SER A 251 -21.92 2.33 20.81
CA SER A 251 -23.35 2.63 20.76
C SER A 251 -23.90 2.38 22.16
N ALA A 252 -24.64 3.33 22.72
CA ALA A 252 -25.27 3.18 24.02
C ALA A 252 -26.40 2.15 23.91
N GLY A 253 -26.11 0.87 24.15
CA GLY A 253 -27.14 -0.16 24.33
C GLY A 253 -26.72 -1.54 23.84
N GLY A 254 -26.57 -2.48 24.78
CA GLY A 254 -26.56 -3.91 24.49
C GLY A 254 -25.18 -4.52 24.22
N VAL A 255 -25.03 -5.77 24.62
CA VAL A 255 -23.89 -6.65 24.30
C VAL A 255 -24.06 -7.05 22.83
N GLY A 256 -23.76 -6.14 21.91
CA GLY A 256 -23.64 -6.41 20.48
C GLY A 256 -22.23 -6.89 20.18
N ASP A 257 -22.11 -7.88 19.30
CA ASP A 257 -20.86 -8.55 19.01
C ASP A 257 -19.84 -7.56 18.43
N VAL A 258 -18.59 -7.61 18.90
CA VAL A 258 -17.52 -6.67 18.48
C VAL A 258 -17.27 -6.77 16.97
N ILE A 259 -17.65 -7.91 16.39
CA ILE A 259 -17.58 -8.22 14.97
C ILE A 259 -18.70 -7.51 14.18
N ASP A 260 -19.91 -7.42 14.74
CA ASP A 260 -21.06 -6.79 14.10
C ASP A 260 -20.86 -5.28 13.97
N ASP A 261 -20.31 -4.64 15.00
CA ASP A 261 -20.00 -3.20 14.99
C ASP A 261 -18.89 -2.81 13.98
N VAL A 262 -17.92 -3.70 13.73
CA VAL A 262 -16.85 -3.47 12.72
C VAL A 262 -17.38 -3.63 11.29
N MET A 263 -18.38 -4.50 11.11
CA MET A 263 -19.00 -4.76 9.81
C MET A 263 -20.28 -3.95 9.57
N GLY A 264 -20.72 -3.13 10.54
CA GLY A 264 -21.93 -2.33 10.43
C GLY A 264 -23.22 -3.17 10.42
N ALA A 265 -23.29 -4.22 11.22
CA ALA A 265 -24.50 -5.02 11.45
C ALA A 265 -25.25 -4.57 12.73
#